data_AF-A0A956UNP2-F1
#
_entry.id   AF-A0A956UNP2-F1
#
_cell.length_a   1.000
_cell.length_b   1.000
_cell.length_c   1.000
_cell.angle_alpha   90.00
_cell.angle_beta   90.00
_cell.angle_gamma   90.00
#
_symmetry.space_group_name_H-M   'P 1'
#
loop_
_entity.id
_entity.type
_entity.pdbx_description
1 polymer ?
#
loop_
_entity_poly.entity_id
_entity_poly.type
_entity_poly.pdbx_seq_one_letter_code
_entity_poly.pdbx_strand_id
1 'polypeptide(L)'
;MRGPNLETGDTVIDSMVDSLNGVIESDGGERIAGATAVIVVAFAAYLLFRFIVVPLLRRRGVDPSTRWGVVFGDRQVLARLSFLVPVVVATAGLEAVPHLEPDASELIGRVLGLLFVVGAARLATAASAAIRDALNGGESPEQPRARLQAANLAIYAIAAIFAATVVTGQSLWYLITGLGAIAAILAIVFQDTILSTVASIQISQNDMVRVGDWIEAPHRGADGHVIDVALHGVKVQNFDNTIVTIPTYALVSESFT
;
A
#
# COMPACT_ATOMS: atom_id res chain seq x y z
N MET A 1 6.19 9.21 79.88
CA MET A 1 5.88 8.52 78.60
C MET A 1 4.89 9.40 77.83
N ARG A 2 5.37 10.23 76.91
CA ARG A 2 4.53 10.92 75.92
C ARG A 2 5.05 10.47 74.57
N GLY A 3 4.25 9.67 73.86
CA GLY A 3 4.61 9.14 72.55
C GLY A 3 4.77 10.29 71.54
N PRO A 4 5.71 10.18 70.59
CA PRO A 4 5.93 11.21 69.59
C PRO A 4 4.70 11.35 68.68
N ASN A 5 4.41 12.60 68.34
CA ASN A 5 3.25 13.09 67.61
C ASN A 5 2.98 12.31 66.31
N LEU A 6 1.79 11.70 66.20
CA LEU A 6 1.27 11.11 64.97
C LEU A 6 0.64 12.16 64.03
N GLU A 7 0.33 13.38 64.52
CA GLU A 7 -0.29 14.46 63.72
C GLU A 7 0.61 15.04 62.62
N THR A 8 1.93 14.91 62.74
CA THR A 8 2.88 15.48 61.76
C THR A 8 3.03 14.60 60.51
N GLY A 9 2.69 13.31 60.59
CA GLY A 9 2.75 12.39 59.44
C GLY A 9 1.55 12.56 58.51
N ASP A 10 0.35 12.64 59.08
CA ASP A 10 -0.89 12.78 58.31
C ASP A 10 -0.95 14.15 57.60
N THR A 11 -0.49 15.22 58.25
CA THR A 11 -0.41 16.56 57.63
C THR A 11 0.57 16.65 56.45
N VAL A 12 1.67 15.87 56.49
CA VAL A 12 2.62 15.80 55.37
C VAL A 12 2.03 15.01 54.21
N ILE A 13 1.38 13.87 54.48
CA ILE A 13 0.71 13.06 53.46
C ILE A 13 -0.42 13.85 52.81
N ASP A 14 -1.27 14.52 53.59
CA ASP A 14 -2.36 15.35 53.07
C ASP A 14 -1.83 16.53 52.24
N SER A 15 -0.73 17.18 52.67
CA SER A 15 -0.10 18.25 51.88
C SER A 15 0.52 17.75 50.57
N MET A 16 1.04 16.51 50.55
CA MET A 16 1.56 15.87 49.34
C MET A 16 0.42 15.46 48.39
N VAL A 17 -0.68 14.95 48.94
CA VAL A 17 -1.89 14.59 48.19
C VAL A 17 -2.54 15.84 47.60
N ASP A 18 -2.66 16.93 48.35
CA ASP A 18 -3.19 18.20 47.86
C ASP A 18 -2.26 18.86 46.83
N SER A 19 -0.94 18.77 47.01
CA SER A 19 0.02 19.23 46.01
C SER A 19 -0.06 18.40 44.73
N LEU A 20 -0.30 17.10 44.82
CA LEU A 20 -0.51 16.22 43.67
C LEU A 20 -1.86 16.51 42.99
N ASN A 21 -2.93 16.71 43.76
CA ASN A 21 -4.25 17.06 43.24
C ASN A 21 -4.22 18.42 42.52
N GLY A 22 -3.53 19.42 43.10
CA GLY A 22 -3.34 20.73 42.45
C GLY A 22 -2.48 20.67 41.19
N VAL A 23 -1.55 19.72 41.09
CA VAL A 23 -0.82 19.45 39.83
C VAL A 23 -1.72 18.75 38.82
N ILE A 24 -2.57 17.81 39.23
CA ILE A 24 -3.52 17.08 38.36
C ILE A 24 -4.62 18.01 37.83
N GLU A 25 -5.13 18.94 38.64
CA GLU A 25 -6.13 19.95 38.26
C GLU A 25 -5.55 21.12 37.45
N SER A 26 -4.23 21.23 37.33
CA SER A 26 -3.64 22.19 36.40
C SER A 26 -3.91 21.77 34.95
N ASP A 27 -4.02 22.74 34.03
CA ASP A 27 -4.17 22.47 32.59
C ASP A 27 -3.08 21.51 32.05
N GLY A 28 -1.89 21.49 32.66
CA GLY A 28 -0.83 20.53 32.35
C GLY A 28 -1.04 19.13 32.94
N GLY A 29 -1.62 19.06 34.14
CA GLY A 29 -1.95 17.82 34.84
C GLY A 29 -3.02 17.01 34.13
N GLU A 30 -4.10 17.66 33.70
CA GLU A 30 -5.19 16.98 32.97
C GLU A 30 -4.69 16.39 31.64
N ARG A 31 -3.79 17.08 30.94
CA ARG A 31 -3.14 16.61 29.71
C ARG A 31 -2.31 15.36 29.96
N ILE A 32 -1.47 15.38 31.01
CA ILE A 32 -0.59 14.26 31.36
C ILE A 32 -1.42 13.06 31.84
N ALA A 33 -2.45 13.31 32.64
CA ALA A 33 -3.37 12.28 33.12
C ALA A 33 -4.12 11.63 31.95
N GLY A 34 -4.67 12.42 31.03
CA GLY A 34 -5.36 11.92 29.84
C GLY A 34 -4.43 11.13 28.91
N ALA A 35 -3.24 11.65 28.59
CA ALA A 35 -2.27 10.93 27.77
C ALA A 35 -1.82 9.61 28.41
N THR A 36 -1.60 9.60 29.72
CA THR A 36 -1.25 8.39 30.48
C THR A 36 -2.40 7.38 30.45
N ALA A 37 -3.65 7.83 30.61
CA ALA A 37 -4.82 6.97 30.51
C ALA A 37 -4.92 6.32 29.13
N VAL A 38 -4.72 7.07 28.05
CA VAL A 38 -4.72 6.52 26.68
C VAL A 38 -3.62 5.48 26.48
N ILE A 39 -2.40 5.73 26.97
CA ILE A 39 -1.29 4.77 26.88
C ILE A 39 -1.61 3.50 27.66
N VAL A 40 -2.16 3.62 28.87
CA VAL A 40 -2.57 2.48 29.70
C VAL A 40 -3.67 1.68 29.01
N VAL A 41 -4.68 2.34 28.44
CA VAL A 41 -5.77 1.68 27.71
C VAL A 41 -5.24 1.00 26.43
N ALA A 42 -4.35 1.64 25.69
CA ALA A 42 -3.71 1.06 24.51
C ALA A 42 -2.86 -0.17 24.88
N PHE A 43 -2.10 -0.09 25.97
CA PHE A 43 -1.31 -1.20 26.47
C PHE A 43 -2.19 -2.34 26.99
N ALA A 44 -3.26 -2.04 27.73
CA ALA A 44 -4.22 -3.02 28.19
C ALA A 44 -4.93 -3.71 27.01
N ALA A 45 -5.31 -2.96 25.97
CA ALA A 45 -5.89 -3.50 24.75
C ALA A 45 -4.90 -4.41 24.00
N TYR A 46 -3.63 -4.02 23.92
CA TYR A 46 -2.56 -4.86 23.36
C TYR A 46 -2.41 -6.17 24.15
N LEU A 47 -2.34 -6.10 25.48
CA LEU A 47 -2.25 -7.28 26.35
C LEU A 47 -3.48 -8.17 26.17
N LEU A 48 -4.68 -7.60 26.19
CA LEU A 48 -5.93 -8.33 26.01
C LEU A 48 -5.96 -9.06 24.66
N PHE A 49 -5.55 -8.38 23.58
CA PHE A 49 -5.49 -9.00 22.27
C PHE A 49 -4.44 -10.13 22.20
N ARG A 50 -3.25 -9.88 22.76
CA ARG A 50 -2.12 -10.82 22.78
C ARG A 50 -2.40 -12.07 23.62
N PHE A 51 -3.05 -11.91 24.78
CA PHE A 51 -3.26 -12.96 25.78
C PHE A 51 -4.64 -13.63 25.71
N ILE A 52 -5.66 -12.98 25.14
CA ILE A 52 -7.01 -13.57 24.99
C ILE A 52 -7.27 -13.95 23.54
N VAL A 53 -7.20 -12.98 22.61
CA VAL A 53 -7.64 -13.18 21.23
C VAL A 53 -6.74 -14.14 20.47
N VAL A 54 -5.42 -13.96 20.53
CA VAL A 54 -4.44 -14.84 19.85
C VAL A 54 -4.56 -16.30 20.29
N PRO A 55 -4.53 -16.64 21.60
CA PRO A 55 -4.70 -18.03 22.02
C PRO A 55 -6.12 -18.56 21.82
N LEU A 56 -7.17 -17.74 21.86
CA LEU A 56 -8.54 -18.18 21.55
C LEU A 56 -8.68 -18.58 20.08
N LEU A 57 -8.15 -17.76 19.17
CA LEU A 57 -8.09 -18.07 17.74
C LEU A 57 -7.33 -19.38 17.53
N ARG A 58 -6.15 -19.54 18.14
CA ARG A 58 -5.36 -20.78 18.03
C ARG A 58 -6.05 -22.01 18.64
N ARG A 59 -6.71 -21.87 19.79
CA ARG A 59 -7.40 -22.98 20.49
C ARG A 59 -8.63 -23.46 19.75
N ARG A 60 -9.35 -22.57 19.04
CA ARG A 60 -10.55 -22.95 18.28
C ARG A 60 -10.27 -23.79 17.04
N GLY A 61 -9.01 -24.14 16.75
CA GLY A 61 -8.68 -24.99 15.62
C GLY A 61 -9.10 -24.31 14.33
N VAL A 62 -8.39 -23.25 13.97
CA VAL A 62 -8.63 -22.53 12.73
C VAL A 62 -8.47 -23.51 11.56
N ASP A 63 -9.58 -23.80 10.86
CA ASP A 63 -9.63 -24.83 9.83
C ASP A 63 -8.67 -24.47 8.67
N PRO A 64 -7.58 -25.22 8.46
CA PRO A 64 -6.58 -24.89 7.44
C PRO A 64 -7.11 -25.03 6.01
N SER A 65 -8.31 -25.61 5.80
CA SER A 65 -8.94 -25.70 4.49
C SER A 65 -9.52 -24.36 4.00
N THR A 66 -9.74 -23.38 4.89
CA THR A 66 -10.23 -22.05 4.51
C THR A 66 -9.11 -21.03 4.39
N ARG A 67 -9.27 -20.05 3.48
CA ARG A 67 -8.31 -18.94 3.30
C ARG A 67 -8.09 -18.13 4.57
N TRP A 68 -9.17 -17.81 5.29
CA TRP A 68 -9.12 -17.19 6.62
C TRP A 68 -8.43 -18.08 7.64
N GLY A 69 -8.60 -19.39 7.43
CA GLY A 69 -7.96 -20.43 8.19
C GLY A 69 -6.45 -20.28 8.25
N VAL A 70 -5.87 -20.25 7.04
CA VAL A 70 -4.45 -20.04 6.81
C VAL A 70 -3.96 -18.71 7.35
N VAL A 71 -4.68 -17.62 7.07
CA VAL A 71 -4.27 -16.25 7.46
C VAL A 71 -4.22 -16.09 8.99
N PHE A 72 -5.26 -16.50 9.70
CA PHE A 72 -5.29 -16.41 11.16
C PHE A 72 -4.47 -17.50 11.86
N GLY A 73 -4.10 -18.57 11.17
CA GLY A 73 -3.15 -19.56 11.66
C GLY A 73 -1.70 -19.05 11.68
N ASP A 74 -1.36 -18.11 10.82
CA ASP A 74 0.01 -17.61 10.68
C ASP A 74 0.45 -16.71 11.85
N ARG A 75 1.65 -16.98 12.39
CA ARG A 75 2.21 -16.23 13.54
C ARG A 75 2.55 -14.79 13.18
N GLN A 76 3.02 -14.52 11.96
CA GLN A 76 3.42 -13.19 11.54
C GLN A 76 2.21 -12.30 11.31
N VAL A 77 1.13 -12.83 10.71
CA VAL A 77 -0.15 -12.13 10.56
C VAL A 77 -0.70 -11.73 11.93
N LEU A 78 -0.81 -12.67 12.87
CA LEU A 78 -1.33 -12.39 14.20
C LEU A 78 -0.45 -11.39 14.98
N ALA A 79 0.87 -11.48 14.85
CA ALA A 79 1.78 -10.52 15.48
C ALA A 79 1.62 -9.11 14.92
N ARG A 80 1.50 -8.97 13.59
CA ARG A 80 1.29 -7.67 12.92
C ARG A 80 -0.08 -7.09 13.22
N LEU A 81 -1.11 -7.94 13.32
CA LEU A 81 -2.45 -7.54 13.71
C LEU A 81 -2.48 -7.02 15.16
N SER A 82 -1.76 -7.69 16.07
CA SER A 82 -1.66 -7.27 17.47
C SER A 82 -1.01 -5.88 17.62
N PHE A 83 -0.13 -5.48 16.70
CA PHE A 83 0.50 -4.16 16.69
C PHE A 83 -0.47 -3.04 16.26
N LEU A 84 -1.47 -3.34 15.43
CA LEU A 84 -2.45 -2.34 15.00
C LEU A 84 -3.42 -1.94 16.10
N VAL A 85 -3.74 -2.87 17.01
CA VAL A 85 -4.68 -2.64 18.13
C VAL A 85 -4.31 -1.41 18.97
N PRO A 86 -3.09 -1.29 19.56
CA PRO A 86 -2.73 -0.12 20.34
C PRO A 86 -2.71 1.17 19.52
N VAL A 87 -2.39 1.10 18.23
CA VAL A 87 -2.40 2.28 17.34
C VAL A 87 -3.82 2.80 17.15
N VAL A 88 -4.78 1.92 16.87
CA VAL A 88 -6.20 2.29 16.71
C VAL A 88 -6.77 2.87 18.01
N VAL A 89 -6.45 2.23 19.13
CA VAL A 89 -6.86 2.70 20.46
C VAL A 89 -6.23 4.06 20.77
N ALA A 90 -4.96 4.27 20.44
CA ALA A 90 -4.29 5.56 20.64
C ALA A 90 -4.90 6.67 19.76
N THR A 91 -5.27 6.39 18.51
CA THR A 91 -5.97 7.37 17.66
C THR A 91 -7.34 7.74 18.21
N ALA A 92 -8.12 6.76 18.67
CA ALA A 92 -9.45 7.02 19.25
C ALA A 92 -9.35 7.73 20.61
N GLY A 93 -8.31 7.39 21.40
CA GLY A 93 -8.05 8.00 22.69
C GLY A 93 -7.55 9.44 22.59
N LEU A 94 -7.05 9.88 21.43
CA LEU A 94 -6.55 11.24 21.24
C LEU A 94 -7.65 12.29 21.48
N GLU A 95 -8.89 12.00 21.09
CA GLU A 95 -10.06 12.86 21.33
C GLU A 95 -10.47 12.92 22.81
N ALA A 96 -10.07 11.92 23.60
CA ALA A 96 -10.40 11.82 25.02
C ALA A 96 -9.40 12.55 25.92
N VAL A 97 -8.29 13.08 25.38
CA VAL A 97 -7.31 13.84 26.17
C VAL A 97 -7.70 15.32 26.20
N PRO A 98 -8.09 15.86 27.36
CA PRO A 98 -8.48 17.26 27.48
C PRO A 98 -7.26 18.20 27.34
N HIS A 99 -7.51 19.44 26.91
CA HIS A 99 -6.50 20.51 26.83
C HIS A 99 -5.28 20.22 25.93
N LEU A 100 -5.39 19.32 24.96
CA LEU A 100 -4.35 19.14 23.95
C LEU A 100 -4.25 20.36 23.04
N GLU A 101 -3.04 20.86 22.91
CA GLU A 101 -2.70 21.91 21.95
C GLU A 101 -3.04 21.43 20.52
N PRO A 102 -3.77 22.24 19.72
CA PRO A 102 -4.26 21.81 18.40
C PRO A 102 -3.15 21.31 17.47
N ASP A 103 -2.00 21.95 17.48
CA ASP A 103 -0.86 21.57 16.64
C ASP A 103 -0.25 20.24 17.09
N ALA A 104 -0.21 19.98 18.41
CA ALA A 104 0.32 18.74 18.95
C ALA A 104 -0.60 17.55 18.69
N SER A 105 -1.92 17.73 18.83
CA SER A 105 -2.89 16.68 18.52
C SER A 105 -2.88 16.34 17.04
N GLU A 106 -2.77 17.33 16.15
CA GLU A 106 -2.64 17.10 14.72
C GLU A 106 -1.36 16.32 14.37
N LEU A 107 -0.21 16.71 14.93
CA LEU A 107 1.06 16.00 14.70
C LEU A 107 1.01 14.55 15.21
N ILE A 108 0.49 14.33 16.43
CA ILE A 108 0.34 12.99 17.01
C ILE A 108 -0.61 12.15 16.15
N GLY A 109 -1.74 12.72 15.72
CA GLY A 109 -2.71 12.07 14.84
C GLY A 109 -2.08 11.65 13.51
N ARG A 110 -1.28 12.53 12.88
CA ARG A 110 -0.54 12.21 11.65
C ARG A 110 0.48 11.09 11.85
N VAL A 111 1.24 11.10 12.95
CA VAL A 111 2.21 10.04 13.27
C VAL A 111 1.51 8.70 13.48
N LEU A 112 0.43 8.67 14.27
CA LEU A 112 -0.34 7.46 14.52
C LEU A 112 -1.03 6.94 13.25
N GLY A 113 -1.56 7.84 12.42
CA GLY A 113 -2.12 7.51 11.10
C GLY A 113 -1.08 6.87 10.18
N LEU A 114 0.14 7.41 10.14
CA LEU A 114 1.25 6.82 9.37
C LEU A 114 1.65 5.44 9.90
N LEU A 115 1.73 5.28 11.23
CA LEU A 115 1.99 3.98 11.85
C LEU A 115 0.90 2.96 11.52
N PHE A 116 -0.37 3.39 11.50
CA PHE A 116 -1.49 2.55 11.10
C PHE A 116 -1.38 2.12 9.64
N VAL A 117 -1.14 3.05 8.71
CA VAL A 117 -1.00 2.74 7.28
C VAL A 117 0.16 1.77 7.02
N VAL A 118 1.34 2.02 7.62
CA VAL A 118 2.49 1.13 7.48
C VAL A 118 2.23 -0.23 8.13
N GLY A 119 1.60 -0.26 9.30
CA GLY A 119 1.21 -1.50 9.98
C GLY A 119 0.21 -2.32 9.17
N ALA A 120 -0.79 -1.67 8.57
CA ALA A 120 -1.80 -2.29 7.72
C ALA A 120 -1.20 -2.85 6.42
N ALA A 121 -0.30 -2.12 5.78
CA ALA A 121 0.44 -2.60 4.60
C ALA A 121 1.31 -3.83 4.94
N ARG A 122 1.99 -3.81 6.09
CA ARG A 122 2.75 -4.97 6.58
C ARG A 122 1.84 -6.14 6.93
N LEU A 123 0.66 -5.91 7.50
CA LEU A 123 -0.30 -6.97 7.76
C LEU A 123 -0.81 -7.60 6.46
N ALA A 124 -1.18 -6.79 5.48
CA ALA A 124 -1.67 -7.25 4.17
C ALA A 124 -0.62 -8.09 3.44
N THR A 125 0.65 -7.66 3.43
CA THR A 125 1.74 -8.44 2.82
C THR A 125 2.03 -9.74 3.57
N ALA A 126 1.87 -9.78 4.91
CA ALA A 126 1.95 -11.04 5.67
C ALA A 126 0.81 -11.99 5.30
N ALA A 127 -0.42 -11.49 5.21
CA ALA A 127 -1.57 -12.29 4.84
C ALA A 127 -1.41 -12.88 3.43
N SER A 128 -0.95 -12.07 2.47
CA SER A 128 -0.63 -12.53 1.11
C SER A 128 0.46 -13.62 1.11
N ALA A 129 1.49 -13.48 1.95
CA ALA A 129 2.54 -14.50 2.09
C ALA A 129 2.00 -15.80 2.72
N ALA A 130 1.19 -15.71 3.78
CA ALA A 130 0.58 -16.88 4.43
C ALA A 130 -0.31 -17.67 3.46
N ILE A 131 -1.14 -16.98 2.67
CA ILE A 131 -1.99 -17.60 1.65
C ILE A 131 -1.14 -18.34 0.62
N ARG A 132 -0.04 -17.74 0.14
CA ARG A 132 0.88 -18.39 -0.81
C ARG A 132 1.45 -19.68 -0.21
N ASP A 133 1.96 -19.60 1.01
CA ASP A 133 2.67 -20.72 1.63
C ASP A 133 1.74 -21.92 1.83
N ALA A 134 0.45 -21.68 2.11
CA ALA A 134 -0.56 -22.74 2.13
C ALA A 134 -0.96 -23.28 0.76
N LEU A 135 -1.07 -22.42 -0.27
CA LEU A 135 -1.42 -22.84 -1.62
C LEU A 135 -0.33 -23.71 -2.28
N ASN A 136 0.94 -23.45 -1.95
CA ASN A 136 2.08 -24.08 -2.62
C ASN A 136 2.69 -25.26 -1.82
N GLY A 137 2.05 -25.69 -0.72
CA GLY A 137 2.41 -26.91 0.01
C GLY A 137 3.86 -26.98 0.51
N GLY A 138 4.57 -25.86 0.61
CA GLY A 138 6.00 -25.82 0.96
C GLY A 138 6.99 -26.23 -0.13
N GLU A 139 6.54 -26.75 -1.27
CA GLU A 139 7.42 -27.29 -2.33
C GLU A 139 6.95 -26.88 -3.74
N SER A 140 7.36 -25.70 -4.19
CA SER A 140 7.48 -25.42 -5.63
C SER A 140 8.43 -24.25 -5.87
N PRO A 141 9.65 -24.50 -6.38
CA PRO A 141 10.65 -23.47 -6.67
C PRO A 141 10.27 -22.51 -7.82
N GLU A 142 9.25 -22.83 -8.62
CA GLU A 142 9.06 -22.24 -9.96
C GLU A 142 7.69 -21.61 -10.25
N GLN A 143 6.82 -21.39 -9.26
CA GLN A 143 5.74 -20.42 -9.47
C GLN A 143 6.35 -19.01 -9.47
N PRO A 144 6.03 -18.15 -10.45
CA PRO A 144 6.79 -16.93 -10.68
C PRO A 144 6.61 -16.00 -9.48
N ARG A 145 7.66 -15.90 -8.65
CA ARG A 145 7.82 -14.92 -7.56
C ARG A 145 7.36 -13.52 -8.00
N ALA A 146 7.49 -13.22 -9.28
CA ALA A 146 7.01 -12.01 -9.96
C ALA A 146 5.54 -11.66 -9.72
N ARG A 147 4.58 -12.61 -9.72
CA ARG A 147 3.14 -12.27 -9.59
C ARG A 147 2.79 -11.75 -8.19
N LEU A 148 3.34 -12.36 -7.14
CA LEU A 148 3.11 -11.91 -5.77
C LEU A 148 3.98 -10.70 -5.41
N GLN A 149 5.15 -10.56 -6.07
CA GLN A 149 5.92 -9.33 -5.98
C GLN A 149 5.13 -8.15 -6.56
N ALA A 150 4.45 -8.35 -7.70
CA ALA A 150 3.55 -7.35 -8.26
C ALA A 150 2.35 -7.06 -7.33
N ALA A 151 1.76 -8.08 -6.69
CA ALA A 151 0.69 -7.88 -5.71
C ALA A 151 1.16 -7.10 -4.48
N ASN A 152 2.33 -7.42 -3.93
CA ASN A 152 2.92 -6.69 -2.80
C ASN A 152 3.28 -5.25 -3.19
N LEU A 153 3.77 -5.04 -4.41
CA LEU A 153 4.02 -3.70 -4.96
C LEU A 153 2.71 -2.90 -5.01
N ALA A 154 1.62 -3.51 -5.49
CA ALA A 154 0.31 -2.86 -5.51
C ALA A 154 -0.17 -2.49 -4.09
N ILE A 155 0.01 -3.37 -3.09
CA ILE A 155 -0.31 -3.08 -1.68
C ILE A 155 0.48 -1.86 -1.19
N TYR A 156 1.78 -1.80 -1.46
CA TYR A 156 2.61 -0.66 -1.06
C TYR A 156 2.28 0.62 -1.82
N ALA A 157 1.90 0.53 -3.10
CA ALA A 157 1.44 1.68 -3.87
C ALA A 157 0.15 2.26 -3.28
N ILE A 158 -0.83 1.42 -2.94
CA ILE A 158 -2.06 1.84 -2.26
C ILE A 158 -1.74 2.45 -0.89
N ALA A 159 -0.86 1.81 -0.12
CA ALA A 159 -0.42 2.33 1.17
C ALA A 159 0.29 3.69 1.06
N ALA A 160 1.06 3.93 0.00
CA ALA A 160 1.69 5.22 -0.24
C ALA A 160 0.66 6.33 -0.49
N ILE A 161 -0.43 6.03 -1.20
CA ILE A 161 -1.53 6.98 -1.40
C ILE A 161 -2.22 7.28 -0.06
N PHE A 162 -2.52 6.26 0.76
CA PHE A 162 -3.06 6.49 2.10
C PHE A 162 -2.09 7.28 2.99
N ALA A 163 -0.79 7.01 2.95
CA ALA A 163 0.20 7.78 3.68
C ALA A 163 0.20 9.26 3.24
N ALA A 164 0.06 9.51 1.93
CA ALA A 164 -0.08 10.87 1.41
C ALA A 164 -1.37 11.56 1.91
N THR A 165 -2.49 10.85 2.05
CA THR A 165 -3.71 11.44 2.66
C THR A 165 -3.46 11.89 4.10
N VAL A 166 -2.76 11.08 4.89
CA VAL A 166 -2.42 11.40 6.28
C VAL A 166 -1.48 12.61 6.36
N VAL A 167 -0.49 12.71 5.47
CA VAL A 167 0.48 13.83 5.48
C VAL A 167 -0.14 15.13 4.99
N THR A 168 -0.95 15.07 3.92
CA THR A 168 -1.53 16.26 3.29
C THR A 168 -2.83 16.73 3.95
N GLY A 169 -3.47 15.87 4.74
CA GLY A 169 -4.81 16.10 5.28
C GLY A 169 -5.91 16.10 4.22
N GLN A 170 -5.58 15.77 2.97
CA GLN A 170 -6.53 15.76 1.85
C GLN A 170 -7.24 14.41 1.74
N SER A 171 -8.46 14.44 1.18
CA SER A 171 -9.20 13.22 0.93
C SER A 171 -8.49 12.30 -0.07
N LEU A 172 -8.71 11.00 0.06
CA LEU A 172 -8.21 10.00 -0.89
C LEU A 172 -8.59 10.33 -2.34
N TRP A 173 -9.85 10.74 -2.55
CA TRP A 173 -10.35 11.08 -3.88
C TRP A 173 -9.60 12.26 -4.48
N TYR A 174 -9.25 13.28 -3.69
CA TYR A 174 -8.48 14.43 -4.16
C TYR A 174 -7.09 14.01 -4.68
N LEU A 175 -6.42 13.10 -3.98
CA LEU A 175 -5.10 12.61 -4.42
C LEU A 175 -5.21 11.70 -5.65
N ILE A 176 -6.20 10.81 -5.70
CA ILE A 176 -6.42 9.92 -6.84
C ILE A 176 -6.76 10.73 -8.10
N THR A 177 -7.59 11.78 -7.98
CA THR A 177 -7.94 12.62 -9.14
C THR A 177 -6.73 13.43 -9.62
N GLY A 178 -5.92 13.99 -8.71
CA GLY A 178 -4.68 14.69 -9.07
C GLY A 178 -3.68 13.77 -9.78
N LEU A 179 -3.45 12.57 -9.22
CA LEU A 179 -2.55 11.58 -9.83
C LEU A 179 -3.09 11.08 -11.17
N GLY A 180 -4.40 10.86 -11.27
CA GLY A 180 -5.10 10.47 -12.49
C GLY A 180 -5.05 11.55 -13.58
N ALA A 181 -5.16 12.82 -13.21
CA ALA A 181 -5.05 13.94 -14.15
C ALA A 181 -3.64 14.02 -14.75
N ILE A 182 -2.60 13.91 -13.92
CA ILE A 182 -1.21 13.87 -14.39
C ILE A 182 -0.99 12.63 -15.28
N ALA A 183 -1.49 11.47 -14.87
CA ALA A 183 -1.39 10.24 -15.66
C ALA A 183 -2.10 10.36 -17.02
N ALA A 184 -3.27 11.01 -17.08
CA ALA A 184 -4.00 11.24 -18.32
C ALA A 184 -3.24 12.19 -19.25
N ILE A 185 -2.70 13.29 -18.71
CA ILE A 185 -1.86 14.21 -19.49
C ILE A 185 -0.64 13.49 -20.04
N LEU A 186 0.06 12.70 -19.20
CA LEU A 186 1.20 11.90 -19.65
C LEU A 186 0.81 10.87 -20.71
N ALA A 187 -0.33 10.19 -20.55
CA ALA A 187 -0.83 9.26 -21.54
C ALA A 187 -1.10 9.93 -22.90
N ILE A 188 -1.61 11.16 -22.89
CA ILE A 188 -1.81 11.97 -24.10
C ILE A 188 -0.46 12.35 -24.73
N VAL A 189 0.50 12.81 -23.93
CA VAL A 189 1.84 13.21 -24.43
C VAL A 189 2.59 12.02 -25.05
N PHE A 190 2.43 10.82 -24.50
CA PHE A 190 3.10 9.61 -24.99
C PHE A 190 2.24 8.76 -25.91
N GLN A 191 1.07 9.24 -26.34
CA GLN A 191 0.10 8.45 -27.11
C GLN A 191 0.73 7.78 -28.34
N ASP A 192 1.44 8.55 -29.17
CA ASP A 192 2.07 8.04 -30.40
C ASP A 192 3.18 7.02 -30.10
N THR A 193 3.91 7.22 -29.01
CA THR A 193 4.97 6.30 -28.57
C THR A 193 4.38 4.97 -28.10
N ILE A 194 3.29 5.01 -27.33
CA ILE A 194 2.58 3.82 -26.86
C ILE A 194 2.02 3.04 -28.06
N LEU A 195 1.37 3.72 -29.00
CA LEU A 195 0.81 3.10 -30.22
C LEU A 195 1.90 2.43 -31.06
N SER A 196 3.03 3.11 -31.28
CA SER A 196 4.17 2.55 -32.02
C SER A 196 4.75 1.31 -31.34
N THR A 197 4.87 1.34 -30.01
CA THR A 197 5.38 0.19 -29.22
C THR A 197 4.44 -1.01 -29.32
N VAL A 198 3.13 -0.80 -29.19
CA VAL A 198 2.13 -1.87 -29.30
C VAL A 198 2.08 -2.45 -30.70
N ALA A 199 2.10 -1.60 -31.74
CA ALA A 199 2.15 -2.05 -33.13
C ALA A 199 3.37 -2.93 -33.40
N SER A 200 4.52 -2.58 -32.83
CA SER A 200 5.75 -3.35 -33.01
C SER A 200 5.67 -4.75 -32.40
N ILE A 201 5.12 -4.85 -31.19
CA ILE A 201 4.87 -6.15 -30.55
C ILE A 201 3.89 -6.97 -31.38
N GLN A 202 2.83 -6.34 -31.93
CA GLN A 202 1.86 -7.04 -32.78
C GLN A 202 2.46 -7.55 -34.08
N ILE A 203 3.30 -6.76 -34.79
CA ILE A 203 4.01 -7.26 -35.98
C ILE A 203 4.89 -8.45 -35.62
N SER A 204 5.66 -8.36 -34.53
CA SER A 204 6.57 -9.44 -34.12
C SER A 204 5.85 -10.71 -33.67
N GLN A 205 4.64 -10.60 -33.10
CA GLN A 205 3.89 -11.76 -32.61
C GLN A 205 3.00 -12.39 -33.67
N ASN A 206 2.41 -11.59 -34.57
CA ASN A 206 1.51 -12.09 -35.59
C ASN A 206 2.21 -12.46 -36.90
N ASP A 207 3.52 -12.20 -37.01
CA ASP A 207 4.35 -12.55 -38.18
C ASP A 207 3.66 -12.13 -39.49
N MET A 208 3.04 -10.93 -39.45
CA MET A 208 2.10 -10.48 -40.48
C MET A 208 2.77 -10.24 -41.83
N VAL A 209 4.09 -9.99 -41.80
CA VAL A 209 4.92 -9.71 -42.95
C VAL A 209 6.31 -10.26 -42.66
N ARG A 210 6.81 -11.13 -43.53
CA ARG A 210 8.17 -11.67 -43.49
C ARG A 210 9.00 -11.08 -44.62
N VAL A 211 10.32 -11.12 -44.44
CA VAL A 211 11.26 -10.80 -45.52
C VAL A 211 11.02 -11.78 -46.68
N GLY A 212 10.79 -11.23 -47.88
CA GLY A 212 10.46 -11.98 -49.09
C GLY A 212 8.99 -11.94 -49.50
N ASP A 213 8.07 -11.57 -48.59
CA ASP A 213 6.65 -11.44 -48.93
C ASP A 213 6.45 -10.29 -49.93
N TRP A 214 5.53 -10.47 -50.86
CA TRP A 214 5.04 -9.36 -51.69
C TRP A 214 3.90 -8.69 -50.92
N ILE A 215 3.99 -7.37 -50.73
CA ILE A 215 2.92 -6.61 -50.08
C ILE A 215 2.51 -5.40 -50.92
N GLU A 216 1.21 -5.15 -50.97
CA GLU A 216 0.60 -4.00 -51.62
C GLU A 216 -0.08 -3.11 -50.56
N ALA A 217 0.49 -1.93 -50.34
CA ALA A 217 -0.04 -0.89 -49.46
C ALA A 217 -0.25 0.42 -50.26
N PRO A 218 -1.39 0.57 -50.98
CA PRO A 218 -1.63 1.67 -51.91
C PRO A 218 -1.55 3.06 -51.24
N HIS A 219 -2.03 3.15 -50.00
CA HIS A 219 -2.00 4.38 -49.20
C HIS A 219 -0.59 4.88 -48.88
N ARG A 220 0.42 4.00 -49.00
CA ARG A 220 1.83 4.28 -48.71
C ARG A 220 2.73 4.20 -49.94
N GLY A 221 2.15 3.96 -51.13
CA GLY A 221 2.90 3.86 -52.38
C GLY A 221 3.87 2.68 -52.42
N ALA A 222 3.55 1.59 -51.69
CA ALA A 222 4.35 0.37 -51.67
C ALA A 222 3.61 -0.75 -52.40
N ASP A 223 4.25 -1.37 -53.37
CA ASP A 223 3.80 -2.51 -54.15
C ASP A 223 5.06 -3.30 -54.60
N GLY A 224 5.46 -4.26 -53.78
CA GLY A 224 6.71 -4.97 -54.01
C GLY A 224 7.17 -5.89 -52.89
N HIS A 225 8.41 -6.36 -53.00
CA HIS A 225 8.98 -7.33 -52.08
C HIS A 225 9.51 -6.67 -50.81
N VAL A 226 9.24 -7.32 -49.68
CA VAL A 226 9.77 -6.93 -48.38
C VAL A 226 11.23 -7.33 -48.28
N ILE A 227 12.10 -6.34 -48.11
CA ILE A 227 13.56 -6.54 -48.04
C ILE A 227 14.07 -6.53 -46.59
N ASP A 228 13.34 -5.92 -45.67
CA ASP A 228 13.73 -5.80 -44.26
C ASP A 228 12.50 -5.54 -43.37
N VAL A 229 12.46 -6.18 -42.20
CA VAL A 229 11.41 -6.02 -41.20
C VAL A 229 12.07 -5.57 -39.90
N ALA A 230 11.97 -4.28 -39.60
CA ALA A 230 12.51 -3.69 -38.37
C ALA A 230 11.38 -3.36 -37.39
N LEU A 231 11.76 -3.11 -36.12
CA LEU A 231 10.83 -2.81 -35.04
C LEU A 231 9.87 -1.65 -35.37
N HIS A 232 10.37 -0.61 -36.02
CA HIS A 232 9.69 0.67 -36.28
C HIS A 232 9.24 0.85 -37.73
N GLY A 233 9.56 -0.08 -38.63
CA GLY A 233 9.12 -0.01 -40.02
C GLY A 233 9.59 -1.18 -40.87
N VAL A 234 8.87 -1.42 -41.95
CA VAL A 234 9.14 -2.43 -42.97
C VAL A 234 9.62 -1.73 -44.24
N LYS A 235 10.70 -2.23 -44.83
CA LYS A 235 11.19 -1.73 -46.12
C LYS A 235 10.68 -2.61 -47.24
N VAL A 236 10.09 -1.97 -48.23
CA VAL A 236 9.54 -2.59 -49.44
C VAL A 236 10.31 -2.06 -50.65
N GLN A 237 10.74 -2.95 -51.52
CA GLN A 237 11.29 -2.62 -52.81
C GLN A 237 10.22 -2.79 -53.88
N ASN A 238 9.77 -1.66 -54.45
CA ASN A 238 8.79 -1.63 -55.53
C ASN A 238 9.36 -2.21 -56.83
N PHE A 239 8.48 -2.53 -57.79
CA PHE A 239 8.88 -2.99 -59.12
C PHE A 239 9.85 -2.03 -59.85
N ASP A 240 9.73 -0.72 -59.61
CA ASP A 240 10.61 0.32 -60.16
C ASP A 240 11.96 0.46 -59.42
N ASN A 241 12.25 -0.46 -58.49
CA ASN A 241 13.41 -0.46 -57.59
C ASN A 241 13.45 0.69 -56.56
N THR A 242 12.36 1.43 -56.36
CA THR A 242 12.29 2.39 -55.25
C THR A 242 12.13 1.67 -53.92
N ILE A 243 12.77 2.19 -52.87
CA ILE A 243 12.69 1.64 -51.51
C ILE A 243 11.78 2.54 -50.68
N VAL A 244 10.64 1.99 -50.24
CA VAL A 244 9.67 2.66 -49.39
C VAL A 244 9.75 2.09 -47.98
N THR A 245 9.70 2.94 -46.97
CA THR A 245 9.64 2.52 -45.57
C THR A 245 8.24 2.75 -45.04
N ILE A 246 7.54 1.66 -44.74
CA ILE A 246 6.20 1.69 -44.14
C ILE A 246 6.36 1.59 -42.62
N PRO A 247 5.89 2.58 -41.83
CA PRO A 247 5.85 2.47 -40.39
C PRO A 247 5.02 1.25 -39.94
N THR A 248 5.54 0.49 -38.98
CA THR A 248 4.91 -0.72 -38.43
C THR A 248 3.43 -0.53 -38.04
N TYR A 249 3.08 0.60 -37.42
CA TYR A 249 1.68 0.86 -37.03
C TYR A 249 0.73 0.92 -38.23
N ALA A 250 1.21 1.37 -39.39
CA ALA A 250 0.41 1.51 -40.59
C ALA A 250 -0.03 0.14 -41.13
N LEU A 251 0.84 -0.86 -41.06
CA LEU A 251 0.51 -2.23 -41.46
C LEU A 251 -0.56 -2.84 -40.53
N VAL A 252 -0.59 -2.43 -39.26
CA VAL A 252 -1.61 -2.90 -38.32
C VAL A 252 -2.94 -2.14 -38.50
N SER A 253 -2.88 -0.84 -38.79
CA SER A 253 -4.06 0.04 -38.80
C SER A 253 -4.73 0.20 -40.17
N GLU A 254 -3.99 -0.01 -41.26
CA GLU A 254 -4.45 0.15 -42.64
C GLU A 254 -4.49 -1.22 -43.33
N SER A 255 -5.43 -1.43 -44.23
CA SER A 255 -5.50 -2.66 -45.02
C SER A 255 -4.39 -2.70 -46.06
N PHE A 256 -3.65 -3.81 -46.10
CA PHE A 256 -2.70 -4.17 -47.14
C PHE A 256 -2.98 -5.62 -47.58
N THR A 257 -2.51 -6.00 -48.77
CA THR A 257 -2.68 -7.35 -49.34
C THR A 257 -1.33 -7.99 -49.67
#